data_AF-A0A442GHP1-F1
#
_entry.id   AF-A0A442GHP1-F1
#
_cell.length_a   1.000
_cell.length_b   1.000
_cell.length_c   1.000
_cell.angle_alpha   90.00
_cell.angle_beta   90.00
_cell.angle_gamma   90.00
#
_symmetry.space_group_name_H-M   'P 1'
#
loop_
_entity.id
_entity.type
_entity.pdbx_description
1 polymer ?
#
loop_
_entity_poly.entity_id
_entity_poly.type
_entity_poly.pdbx_seq_one_letter_code
_entity_poly.pdbx_strand_id
1 'polypeptide(L)'
;MAITVGTGDLYSDVRAVARRKLSAASAAFVNTMVAQAEDHRALWQSANDKQSKLLARLQEVEVRHEHIQRQIDHGYTRVETLVDGNQISAVVKLPANAPEVLAIRKELAEAQAEWEKQTAVANERGSVVRSHEQLLQSLGKYLDQVETKLEDAPEAKPPKKADVSLPAIEAKRAEIGVLKAALDANMAAPVATGQRKKEAAELVARLASDGIPRLDMAAGTLPFEFPLLTINHTAVGAVPGGREVVTTNGRVHVPNAIAVLCWLFPESMLAAIQKEIDLAGDDAAAVDDETRAKRDTEIMAQILEAEREEEMLIRAALSAGLTIQRRPGADVRAVLAIDGPHPAKL
;
A
#
# COMPACT_ATOMS: atom_id res chain seq x y z
N MET A 1 -3.59 10.31 12.31
CA MET A 1 -4.85 9.79 12.87
C MET A 1 -5.08 8.41 12.26
N ALA A 2 -4.55 7.35 12.87
CA ALA A 2 -4.72 5.99 12.38
C ALA A 2 -6.09 5.50 12.85
N ILE A 3 -7.02 5.27 11.92
CA ILE A 3 -8.32 4.69 12.22
C ILE A 3 -8.05 3.27 12.74
N THR A 4 -8.15 3.10 14.05
CA THR A 4 -8.11 1.79 14.72
C THR A 4 -9.47 1.14 14.47
N VAL A 5 -9.70 0.68 13.25
CA VAL A 5 -10.81 -0.25 12.98
C VAL A 5 -10.57 -1.46 13.88
N GLY A 6 -11.56 -1.85 14.67
CA GLY A 6 -11.48 -2.99 15.57
C GLY A 6 -11.10 -4.24 14.78
N THR A 7 -9.87 -4.71 14.92
CA THR A 7 -9.35 -5.85 14.15
C THR A 7 -10.03 -7.17 14.51
N GLY A 8 -10.74 -7.23 15.64
CA GLY A 8 -11.58 -8.38 16.01
C GLY A 8 -12.74 -8.59 15.04
N ASP A 9 -13.33 -7.51 14.52
CA ASP A 9 -14.46 -7.58 13.59
C ASP A 9 -14.00 -8.21 12.27
N LEU A 10 -12.85 -7.77 11.76
CA LEU A 10 -12.27 -8.27 10.51
C LEU A 10 -12.12 -9.80 10.48
N TYR A 11 -11.58 -10.41 11.54
CA TYR A 11 -11.35 -11.85 11.57
C TYR A 11 -12.64 -12.66 11.65
N SER A 12 -13.63 -12.15 12.40
CA SER A 12 -14.94 -12.81 12.52
C SER A 12 -15.71 -12.80 11.20
N ASP A 13 -15.68 -11.68 10.49
CA ASP A 13 -16.33 -11.51 9.19
C ASP A 13 -15.69 -12.44 8.14
N VAL A 14 -14.36 -12.45 8.05
CA VAL A 14 -13.62 -13.29 7.10
C VAL A 14 -13.94 -14.78 7.32
N ARG A 15 -13.98 -15.26 8.57
CA ARG A 15 -14.34 -16.66 8.86
C ARG A 15 -15.78 -16.99 8.44
N ALA A 16 -16.72 -16.08 8.69
CA ALA A 16 -18.14 -16.28 8.35
C ALA A 16 -18.34 -16.32 6.82
N VAL A 17 -17.73 -15.39 6.10
CA VAL A 17 -17.83 -15.33 4.63
C VAL A 17 -17.15 -16.54 3.99
N ALA A 18 -15.98 -16.95 4.48
CA ALA A 18 -15.26 -18.14 4.00
C ALA A 18 -16.11 -19.41 4.11
N ARG A 19 -16.78 -19.65 5.24
CA ARG A 19 -17.66 -20.82 5.42
C ARG A 19 -18.84 -20.87 4.44
N ARG A 20 -19.32 -19.70 4.00
CA ARG A 20 -20.43 -19.59 3.05
C ARG A 20 -19.98 -19.79 1.60
N LYS A 21 -18.81 -19.28 1.24
CA LYS A 21 -18.36 -19.13 -0.15
C LYS A 21 -17.35 -20.19 -0.60
N LEU A 22 -16.67 -20.86 0.32
CA LEU A 22 -15.60 -21.82 0.01
C LEU A 22 -16.03 -23.27 0.28
N SER A 23 -15.19 -24.21 -0.17
CA SER A 23 -15.25 -25.60 0.28
C SER A 23 -14.91 -25.72 1.78
N ALA A 24 -15.25 -26.85 2.40
CA ALA A 24 -14.94 -27.08 3.82
C ALA A 24 -13.42 -27.07 4.09
N ALA A 25 -12.62 -27.61 3.16
CA ALA A 25 -11.16 -27.64 3.28
C ALA A 25 -10.57 -26.22 3.19
N SER A 26 -10.99 -25.44 2.19
CA SER A 26 -10.54 -24.06 1.99
C SER A 26 -10.99 -23.14 3.14
N ALA A 27 -12.21 -23.32 3.66
CA ALA A 27 -12.67 -22.60 4.85
C ALA A 27 -11.88 -22.98 6.13
N ALA A 28 -11.52 -24.26 6.30
CA ALA A 28 -10.66 -24.69 7.39
C ALA A 28 -9.26 -24.07 7.31
N PHE A 29 -8.69 -23.99 6.10
CA PHE A 29 -7.42 -23.31 5.86
C PHE A 29 -7.47 -21.82 6.24
N VAL A 30 -8.55 -21.10 5.89
CA VAL A 30 -8.75 -19.71 6.34
C VAL A 30 -8.78 -19.60 7.87
N ASN A 31 -9.46 -20.53 8.57
CA ASN A 31 -9.46 -20.52 10.03
C ASN A 31 -8.06 -20.67 10.62
N THR A 32 -7.23 -21.55 10.04
CA THR A 32 -5.82 -21.71 10.42
C THR A 32 -5.03 -20.43 10.18
N MET A 33 -5.21 -19.75 9.04
CA MET A 33 -4.55 -18.47 8.77
C MET A 33 -4.93 -17.39 9.77
N VAL A 34 -6.21 -17.31 10.15
CA VAL A 34 -6.66 -16.34 11.16
C VAL A 34 -6.05 -16.67 12.53
N ALA A 35 -6.02 -17.94 12.93
CA ALA A 35 -5.37 -18.35 14.18
C ALA A 35 -3.87 -18.00 14.20
N GLN A 36 -3.17 -18.24 13.08
CA GLN A 36 -1.76 -17.84 12.93
C GLN A 36 -1.58 -16.32 13.05
N ALA A 37 -2.49 -15.52 12.47
CA ALA A 37 -2.44 -14.06 12.59
C ALA A 37 -2.65 -13.60 14.04
N GLU A 38 -3.60 -14.21 14.77
CA GLU A 38 -3.84 -13.97 16.19
C GLU A 38 -2.61 -14.30 17.05
N ASP A 39 -1.97 -15.45 16.81
CA ASP A 39 -0.75 -15.87 17.49
C ASP A 39 0.43 -14.92 17.23
N HIS A 40 0.66 -14.57 15.96
CA HIS A 40 1.71 -13.62 15.59
C HIS A 40 1.49 -12.24 16.20
N ARG A 41 0.22 -11.81 16.30
CA ARG A 41 -0.14 -10.55 16.94
C ARG A 41 0.13 -10.57 18.43
N ALA A 42 -0.22 -11.64 19.13
CA ALA A 42 0.09 -11.79 20.55
C ALA A 42 1.61 -11.75 20.81
N LEU A 43 2.40 -12.42 19.97
CA LEU A 43 3.86 -12.38 20.04
C LEU A 43 4.43 -10.98 19.75
N TRP A 44 3.86 -10.25 18.80
CA TRP A 44 4.24 -8.88 18.50
C TRP A 44 3.90 -7.91 19.65
N GLN A 45 2.70 -8.02 20.23
CA GLN A 45 2.29 -7.23 21.40
C GLN A 45 3.24 -7.46 22.59
N SER A 46 3.54 -8.73 22.90
CA SER A 46 4.52 -9.07 23.95
C SER A 46 5.90 -8.47 23.67
N ALA A 47 6.35 -8.45 22.40
CA ALA A 47 7.62 -7.86 22.02
C ALA A 47 7.63 -6.33 22.18
N ASN A 48 6.53 -5.66 21.82
CA ASN A 48 6.35 -4.22 22.01
C ASN A 48 6.28 -3.84 23.49
N ASP A 49 5.53 -4.58 24.31
CA ASP A 49 5.45 -4.34 25.75
C ASP A 49 6.84 -4.40 26.40
N LYS A 50 7.65 -5.37 25.98
CA LYS A 50 9.05 -5.46 26.42
C LYS A 50 9.89 -4.29 25.89
N GLN A 51 9.72 -3.90 24.62
CA GLN A 51 10.41 -2.75 24.03
C GLN A 51 10.08 -1.45 24.79
N SER A 52 8.82 -1.21 25.14
CA SER A 52 8.38 -0.04 25.91
C SER A 52 8.99 -0.01 27.31
N LYS A 53 9.09 -1.16 28.00
CA LYS A 53 9.78 -1.26 29.29
C LYS A 53 11.27 -0.96 29.17
N LEU A 54 11.93 -1.46 28.13
CA LEU A 54 13.35 -1.18 27.87
C LEU A 54 13.60 0.28 27.50
N LEU A 55 12.69 0.90 26.75
CA LEU A 55 12.77 2.33 26.44
C LEU A 55 12.67 3.18 27.72
N ALA A 56 11.74 2.86 28.62
CA ALA A 56 11.63 3.54 29.91
C ALA A 56 12.92 3.40 30.75
N ARG A 57 13.51 2.19 30.78
CA ARG A 57 14.81 1.95 31.43
C ARG A 57 15.94 2.76 30.77
N LEU A 58 16.01 2.80 29.44
CA LEU A 58 17.01 3.58 28.71
C LEU A 58 16.92 5.06 29.08
N GLN A 59 15.72 5.63 29.08
CA GLN A 59 15.47 7.02 29.46
C GLN A 59 15.88 7.31 30.92
N GLU A 60 15.64 6.37 31.84
CA GLU A 60 16.09 6.50 33.24
C GLU A 60 17.63 6.53 33.34
N VAL A 61 18.32 5.67 32.59
CA VAL A 61 19.80 5.64 32.57
C VAL A 61 20.36 6.89 31.89
N GLU A 62 19.73 7.39 30.82
CA GLU A 62 20.09 8.64 30.15
C GLU A 62 20.00 9.83 31.10
N VAL A 63 18.91 9.96 31.86
CA VAL A 63 18.75 11.04 32.85
C VAL A 63 19.85 10.97 33.93
N ARG A 64 20.19 9.76 34.41
CA ARG A 64 21.31 9.57 35.36
C ARG A 64 22.65 9.95 34.74
N HIS A 65 22.90 9.54 33.50
CA HIS A 65 24.11 9.90 32.76
C HIS A 65 24.24 11.41 32.57
N GLU A 66 23.17 12.09 32.14
CA GLU A 66 23.12 13.55 32.02
C GLU A 66 23.37 14.24 33.36
N HIS A 67 22.80 13.72 34.45
CA HIS A 67 23.02 14.27 35.78
C HIS A 67 24.49 14.21 36.18
N ILE A 68 25.15 13.05 36.02
CA ILE A 68 26.59 12.90 36.29
C ILE A 68 27.42 13.78 35.34
N GLN A 69 27.06 13.87 34.07
CA GLN A 69 27.78 14.70 33.11
C GLN A 69 27.71 16.18 33.50
N ARG A 70 26.53 16.67 33.95
CA ARG A 70 26.41 18.03 34.49
C ARG A 70 27.26 18.24 35.74
N GLN A 71 27.36 17.25 36.64
CA GLN A 71 28.24 17.34 37.82
C GLN A 71 29.72 17.48 37.43
N ILE A 72 30.17 16.72 36.41
CA ILE A 72 31.52 16.83 35.84
C ILE A 72 31.73 18.23 35.26
N ASP A 73 30.81 18.70 34.41
CA ASP A 73 30.95 19.97 33.69
C ASP A 73 30.98 21.18 34.63
N HIS A 74 30.20 21.13 35.72
CA HIS A 74 30.14 22.20 36.72
C HIS A 74 31.18 22.03 37.84
N GLY A 75 31.92 20.92 37.87
CA GLY A 75 32.98 20.66 38.86
C GLY A 75 32.48 20.40 40.29
N TYR A 76 31.21 20.00 40.47
CA TYR A 76 30.61 19.76 41.79
C TYR A 76 30.41 18.27 42.07
N THR A 77 31.17 17.73 43.03
CA THR A 77 30.71 16.62 43.87
C THR A 77 30.87 17.06 45.32
N ARG A 78 29.74 17.24 46.02
CA ARG A 78 29.73 17.55 47.46
C ARG A 78 30.02 16.24 48.20
N VAL A 79 31.24 16.05 48.65
CA VAL A 79 31.57 14.96 49.58
C VAL A 79 31.38 15.52 50.98
N GLU A 80 30.26 15.19 51.62
CA GLU A 80 30.10 15.44 53.05
C GLU A 80 30.87 14.37 53.82
N THR A 81 31.98 14.77 54.44
CA THR A 81 32.67 13.88 55.37
C THR A 81 32.51 14.47 56.76
N LEU A 82 31.92 13.69 57.68
CA LEU A 82 31.96 14.00 59.10
C LEU A 82 33.33 13.61 59.63
N VAL A 83 34.15 14.60 59.97
CA VAL A 83 35.41 14.40 60.67
C VAL A 83 35.27 15.09 62.03
N ASP A 84 35.40 14.33 63.11
CA ASP A 84 35.34 14.81 64.50
C ASP A 84 34.07 15.62 64.86
N GLY A 85 32.91 15.23 64.32
CA GLY A 85 31.64 15.90 64.61
C GLY A 85 31.43 17.23 63.88
N ASN A 86 32.40 17.70 63.08
CA ASN A 86 32.25 18.84 62.19
C ASN A 86 31.95 18.39 60.76
N GLN A 87 30.93 19.02 60.17
CA GLN A 87 30.53 18.79 58.79
C GLN A 87 31.46 19.61 57.88
N ILE A 88 32.50 18.97 57.34
CA ILE A 88 33.39 19.60 56.35
C ILE A 88 32.82 19.30 54.97
N SER A 89 32.42 20.35 54.24
CA SER A 89 32.03 20.26 52.83
C SER A 89 33.25 20.53 51.97
N ALA A 90 33.80 19.50 51.33
CA ALA A 90 34.83 19.67 50.30
C ALA A 90 34.20 19.48 48.91
N VAL A 91 34.48 20.42 48.00
CA VAL A 91 34.12 20.27 46.58
C VAL A 91 35.23 19.47 45.91
N VAL A 92 34.99 18.18 45.67
CA VAL A 92 35.90 17.32 44.92
C VAL A 92 35.45 17.31 43.47
N LYS A 93 36.36 17.55 42.52
CA LYS A 93 36.07 17.40 41.09
C LYS A 93 35.94 15.92 40.76
N LEU A 94 34.80 15.48 40.23
CA LEU A 94 34.62 14.12 39.72
C LEU A 94 35.39 13.99 38.38
N PRO A 95 36.46 13.18 38.29
CA PRO A 95 37.14 12.98 37.01
C PRO A 95 36.24 12.19 36.05
N ALA A 96 36.38 12.43 34.74
CA ALA A 96 35.63 11.71 33.71
C ALA A 96 35.87 10.17 33.73
N ASN A 97 36.97 9.73 34.34
CA ASN A 97 37.33 8.32 34.52
C ASN A 97 36.97 7.79 35.91
N ALA A 98 36.18 8.54 36.70
CA ALA A 98 35.70 8.03 37.98
C ALA A 98 34.93 6.72 37.76
N PRO A 99 35.06 5.72 38.65
CA PRO A 99 34.39 4.43 38.52
C PRO A 99 32.87 4.55 38.30
N GLU A 100 32.23 5.53 38.93
CA GLU A 100 30.79 5.82 38.80
C GLU A 100 30.42 6.27 37.39
N VAL A 101 31.22 7.14 36.77
CA VAL A 101 31.00 7.64 35.39
C VAL A 101 31.15 6.49 34.40
N LEU A 102 32.18 5.66 34.57
CA LEU A 102 32.41 4.48 33.74
C LEU A 102 31.28 3.45 33.90
N ALA A 103 30.77 3.25 35.12
CA ALA A 103 29.66 2.36 35.40
C ALA A 103 28.37 2.82 34.70
N ILE A 104 27.99 4.11 34.79
CA ILE A 104 26.79 4.63 34.13
C ILE A 104 26.94 4.60 32.60
N ARG A 105 28.11 4.92 32.05
CA ARG A 105 28.35 4.80 30.60
C ARG A 105 28.20 3.37 30.11
N LYS A 106 28.71 2.40 30.88
CA LYS A 106 28.53 0.97 30.59
C LYS A 106 27.05 0.58 30.66
N GLU A 107 26.34 1.00 31.71
CA GLU A 107 24.90 0.74 31.87
C GLU A 107 24.08 1.33 30.71
N LEU A 108 24.43 2.54 30.25
CA LEU A 108 23.79 3.19 29.11
C LEU A 108 24.00 2.40 27.82
N ALA A 109 25.25 1.98 27.56
CA ALA A 109 25.57 1.16 26.38
C ALA A 109 24.85 -0.20 26.40
N GLU A 110 24.76 -0.85 27.56
CA GLU A 110 24.03 -2.11 27.73
C GLU A 110 22.52 -1.93 27.52
N ALA A 111 21.92 -0.89 28.11
CA ALA A 111 20.50 -0.57 27.94
C ALA A 111 20.16 -0.24 26.48
N GLN A 112 21.01 0.52 25.80
CA GLN A 112 20.85 0.86 24.39
C GLN A 112 20.93 -0.40 23.51
N ALA A 113 21.95 -1.25 23.70
CA ALA A 113 22.08 -2.50 22.94
C ALA A 113 20.90 -3.46 23.16
N GLU A 114 20.38 -3.54 24.39
CA GLU A 114 19.21 -4.35 24.70
C GLU A 114 17.93 -3.80 24.02
N TRP A 115 17.74 -2.49 24.04
CA TRP A 115 16.62 -1.83 23.36
C TRP A 115 16.68 -2.00 21.84
N GLU A 116 17.85 -1.83 21.22
CA GLU A 116 18.05 -2.03 19.78
C GLU A 116 17.73 -3.48 19.37
N LYS A 117 18.24 -4.46 20.13
CA LYS A 117 17.93 -5.88 19.92
C LYS A 117 16.44 -6.16 20.01
N GLN A 118 15.76 -5.63 21.02
CA GLN A 118 14.32 -5.84 21.18
C GLN A 118 13.50 -5.12 20.10
N THR A 119 13.95 -3.94 19.66
CA THR A 119 13.36 -3.19 18.55
C THR A 119 13.44 -3.99 17.25
N ALA A 120 14.57 -4.65 16.97
CA ALA A 120 14.70 -5.53 15.81
C ALA A 120 13.68 -6.69 15.85
N VAL A 121 13.52 -7.35 17.01
CA VAL A 121 12.52 -8.42 17.19
C VAL A 121 11.09 -7.91 17.02
N ALA A 122 10.76 -6.74 17.57
CA ALA A 122 9.45 -6.12 17.42
C ALA A 122 9.15 -5.76 15.95
N ASN A 123 10.15 -5.24 15.22
CA ASN A 123 10.03 -4.90 13.80
C ASN A 123 9.82 -6.14 12.92
N GLU A 124 10.60 -7.19 13.15
CA GLU A 124 10.47 -8.47 12.43
C GLU A 124 9.07 -9.07 12.62
N ARG A 125 8.62 -9.20 13.88
CA ARG A 125 7.27 -9.70 14.19
C ARG A 125 6.18 -8.80 13.64
N GLY A 126 6.36 -7.49 13.71
CA GLY A 126 5.42 -6.51 13.17
C GLY A 126 5.28 -6.62 11.65
N SER A 127 6.35 -6.95 10.94
CA SER A 127 6.31 -7.23 9.49
C SER A 127 5.43 -8.45 9.19
N VAL A 128 5.60 -9.54 9.95
CA VAL A 128 4.80 -10.76 9.80
C VAL A 128 3.31 -10.51 10.07
N VAL A 129 2.98 -9.77 11.14
CA VAL A 129 1.59 -9.40 11.48
C VAL A 129 0.96 -8.58 10.36
N ARG A 130 1.62 -7.49 9.92
CA ARG A 130 1.08 -6.65 8.83
C ARG A 130 0.85 -7.44 7.55
N SER A 131 1.75 -8.35 7.23
CA SER A 131 1.64 -9.20 6.04
C SER A 131 0.43 -10.14 6.11
N HIS A 132 0.18 -10.75 7.27
CA HIS A 132 -1.00 -11.60 7.48
C HIS A 132 -2.30 -10.79 7.46
N GLU A 133 -2.33 -9.63 8.12
CA GLU A 133 -3.49 -8.75 8.14
C GLU A 133 -3.85 -8.24 6.74
N GLN A 134 -2.87 -7.82 5.95
CA GLN A 134 -3.08 -7.41 4.56
C GLN A 134 -3.63 -8.54 3.69
N LEU A 135 -3.13 -9.77 3.87
CA LEU A 135 -3.61 -10.93 3.15
C LEU A 135 -5.04 -11.30 3.54
N LEU A 136 -5.36 -11.31 4.84
CA LEU A 136 -6.72 -11.56 5.33
C LEU A 136 -7.71 -10.48 4.90
N GLN A 137 -7.28 -9.21 4.87
CA GLN A 137 -8.10 -8.12 4.36
C GLN A 137 -8.38 -8.27 2.85
N SER A 138 -7.36 -8.62 2.07
CA SER A 138 -7.49 -8.85 0.63
C SER A 138 -8.42 -10.03 0.35
N LEU A 139 -8.30 -11.10 1.14
CA LEU A 139 -9.17 -12.26 1.10
C LEU A 139 -10.62 -11.91 1.47
N GLY A 140 -10.84 -11.16 2.55
CA GLY A 140 -12.18 -10.73 2.95
C GLY A 140 -12.88 -9.94 1.84
N LYS A 141 -12.19 -8.92 1.30
CA LYS A 141 -12.69 -8.12 0.17
C LYS A 141 -13.03 -8.98 -1.04
N TYR A 142 -12.14 -9.90 -1.42
CA TYR A 142 -12.35 -10.80 -2.55
C TYR A 142 -13.60 -11.66 -2.35
N LEU A 143 -13.74 -12.30 -1.19
CA LEU A 143 -14.88 -13.18 -0.92
C LEU A 143 -16.21 -12.43 -0.78
N ASP A 144 -16.18 -11.16 -0.38
CA ASP A 144 -17.37 -10.31 -0.34
C ASP A 144 -17.85 -9.89 -1.74
N GLN A 145 -16.91 -9.67 -2.67
CA GLN A 145 -17.23 -9.31 -4.05
C GLN A 145 -17.69 -10.50 -4.91
N VAL A 146 -17.25 -11.72 -4.60
CA VAL A 146 -17.67 -12.90 -5.35
C VAL A 146 -19.11 -13.30 -4.97
N GLU A 147 -20.03 -13.25 -5.94
CA GLU A 147 -21.44 -13.58 -5.73
C GLU A 147 -21.68 -15.09 -5.56
N THR A 148 -20.92 -15.92 -6.28
CA THR A 148 -21.11 -17.38 -6.34
C THR A 148 -20.25 -18.13 -5.33
N LYS A 149 -20.53 -19.43 -5.17
CA LYS A 149 -19.65 -20.33 -4.44
C LYS A 149 -18.44 -20.65 -5.32
N LEU A 150 -17.25 -20.62 -4.73
CA LEU A 150 -15.99 -20.89 -5.42
C LEU A 150 -15.67 -22.38 -5.36
N GLU A 151 -15.06 -22.89 -6.42
CA GLU A 151 -14.62 -24.27 -6.54
C GLU A 151 -13.12 -24.37 -6.22
N ASP A 152 -12.71 -25.50 -5.63
CA ASP A 152 -11.29 -25.75 -5.39
C ASP A 152 -10.60 -25.99 -6.73
N ALA A 153 -9.43 -25.37 -6.92
CA ALA A 153 -8.58 -25.60 -8.07
C ALA A 153 -8.07 -27.05 -8.04
N PRO A 154 -7.77 -27.66 -9.20
CA PRO A 154 -7.19 -28.99 -9.24
C PRO A 154 -5.92 -29.05 -8.38
N GLU A 155 -5.84 -30.05 -7.51
CA GLU A 155 -4.70 -30.21 -6.61
C GLU A 155 -3.44 -30.49 -7.44
N ALA A 156 -2.53 -29.51 -7.44
CA ALA A 156 -1.25 -29.66 -8.11
C ALA A 156 -0.35 -30.65 -7.33
N LYS A 157 0.50 -31.38 -8.06
CA LYS A 157 1.32 -32.44 -7.48
C LYS A 157 2.26 -31.86 -6.42
N PRO A 158 2.26 -32.37 -5.18
CA PRO A 158 3.09 -31.80 -4.12
C PRO A 158 4.57 -31.82 -4.53
N PRO A 159 5.33 -30.75 -4.21
CA PRO A 159 6.76 -30.71 -4.51
C PRO A 159 7.48 -31.85 -3.79
N LYS A 160 8.56 -32.38 -4.38
CA LYS A 160 9.37 -33.39 -3.68
C LYS A 160 10.03 -32.70 -2.48
N LYS A 161 10.21 -33.43 -1.37
CA LYS A 161 10.84 -32.87 -0.15
C LYS A 161 12.18 -32.16 -0.42
N ALA A 162 12.97 -32.64 -1.38
CA ALA A 162 14.24 -32.03 -1.77
C ALA A 162 14.10 -30.65 -2.41
N ASP A 163 12.93 -30.32 -2.98
CA ASP A 163 12.66 -29.07 -3.68
C ASP A 163 12.14 -27.98 -2.72
N VAL A 164 11.74 -28.35 -1.50
CA VAL A 164 11.19 -27.44 -0.48
C VAL A 164 12.34 -26.68 0.19
N SER A 165 12.74 -25.58 -0.44
CA SER A 165 13.84 -24.73 0.03
C SER A 165 13.50 -23.25 -0.13
N LEU A 166 14.09 -22.39 0.72
CA LEU A 166 13.95 -20.94 0.59
C LEU A 166 14.41 -20.42 -0.79
N PRO A 167 15.53 -20.89 -1.37
CA PRO A 167 15.92 -20.50 -2.73
C PRO A 167 14.89 -20.84 -3.80
N ALA A 168 14.18 -21.98 -3.69
CA ALA A 168 13.14 -22.33 -4.66
C ALA A 168 11.95 -21.36 -4.59
N ILE A 169 11.56 -20.92 -3.39
CA ILE A 169 10.51 -19.93 -3.19
C ILE A 169 10.95 -18.56 -3.71
N GLU A 170 12.20 -18.16 -3.42
CA GLU A 170 12.76 -16.91 -3.94
C GLU A 170 12.87 -16.90 -5.47
N ALA A 171 13.22 -18.03 -6.09
CA ALA A 171 13.21 -18.18 -7.54
C ALA A 171 11.80 -17.97 -8.13
N LYS A 172 10.77 -18.56 -7.52
CA LYS A 172 9.37 -18.34 -7.95
C LYS A 172 8.95 -16.88 -7.76
N ARG A 173 9.35 -16.22 -6.67
CA ARG A 173 9.10 -14.79 -6.46
C ARG A 173 9.77 -13.92 -7.51
N ALA A 174 11.00 -14.25 -7.91
CA ALA A 174 11.69 -13.55 -8.98
C ALA A 174 10.97 -13.73 -10.32
N GLU A 175 10.53 -14.96 -10.65
CA GLU A 175 9.72 -15.26 -11.84
C GLU A 175 8.42 -14.43 -11.86
N ILE A 176 7.67 -14.39 -10.75
CA ILE A 176 6.47 -13.58 -10.62
C ILE A 176 6.78 -12.08 -10.81
N GLY A 177 7.92 -11.61 -10.30
CA GLY A 177 8.39 -10.24 -10.52
C GLY A 177 8.64 -9.93 -12.00
N VAL A 178 9.28 -10.85 -12.73
CA VAL A 178 9.50 -10.72 -14.18
C VAL A 178 8.17 -10.69 -14.94
N LEU A 179 7.23 -11.58 -14.61
CA LEU A 179 5.91 -11.62 -15.25
C LEU A 179 5.09 -10.35 -14.97
N LYS A 180 5.14 -9.80 -13.74
CA LYS A 180 4.50 -8.52 -13.42
C LYS A 180 5.11 -7.36 -14.19
N ALA A 181 6.44 -7.31 -14.32
CA ALA A 181 7.11 -6.31 -15.15
C ALA A 181 6.74 -6.45 -16.65
N ALA A 182 6.56 -7.68 -17.14
CA ALA A 182 6.11 -7.93 -18.50
C ALA A 182 4.65 -7.48 -18.72
N LEU A 183 3.77 -7.66 -17.73
CA LEU A 183 2.41 -7.14 -17.75
C LEU A 183 2.42 -5.61 -17.80
N ASP A 184 3.18 -4.96 -16.93
CA ASP A 184 3.32 -3.50 -16.91
C ASP A 184 3.88 -2.97 -18.25
N ALA A 185 4.86 -3.66 -18.83
CA ALA A 185 5.41 -3.32 -20.14
C ALA A 185 4.37 -3.48 -21.27
N ASN A 186 3.55 -4.53 -21.23
CA ASN A 186 2.46 -4.73 -22.20
C ASN A 186 1.36 -3.67 -22.04
N MET A 187 1.05 -3.24 -20.81
CA MET A 187 0.11 -2.15 -20.55
C MET A 187 0.67 -0.78 -20.98
N ALA A 188 1.97 -0.55 -20.81
CA ALA A 188 2.65 0.68 -21.20
C ALA A 188 2.96 0.76 -22.70
N ALA A 189 2.86 -0.34 -23.45
CA ALA A 189 3.15 -0.35 -24.88
C ALA A 189 2.27 0.68 -25.62
N PRO A 190 2.81 1.42 -26.60
CA PRO A 190 2.03 2.43 -27.32
C PRO A 190 0.84 1.79 -28.06
N VAL A 191 -0.21 2.59 -28.24
CA VAL A 191 -1.36 2.24 -29.08
C VAL A 191 -1.07 2.69 -30.50
N ALA A 192 -1.43 1.88 -31.49
CA ALA A 192 -1.21 2.20 -32.89
C ALA A 192 -1.84 3.56 -33.26
N THR A 193 -1.11 4.37 -34.02
CA THR A 193 -1.56 5.71 -34.47
C THR A 193 -2.89 5.61 -35.21
N GLY A 194 -3.09 4.58 -36.04
CA GLY A 194 -4.34 4.35 -36.75
C GLY A 194 -5.56 4.26 -35.82
N GLN A 195 -5.43 3.58 -34.69
CA GLN A 195 -6.48 3.49 -33.68
C GLN A 195 -6.69 4.84 -32.99
N ARG A 196 -5.61 5.54 -32.62
CA ARG A 196 -5.71 6.89 -32.02
C ARG A 196 -6.35 7.92 -32.96
N LYS A 197 -6.08 7.82 -34.26
CA LYS A 197 -6.72 8.68 -35.28
C LYS A 197 -8.21 8.41 -35.41
N LYS A 198 -8.63 7.15 -35.29
CA LYS A 198 -10.04 6.77 -35.26
C LYS A 198 -10.73 7.33 -34.02
N GLU A 199 -10.14 7.15 -32.83
CA GLU A 199 -10.63 7.74 -31.58
C GLU A 199 -10.73 9.28 -31.66
N ALA A 200 -9.74 9.93 -32.27
CA ALA A 200 -9.75 11.37 -32.49
C ALA A 200 -10.89 11.80 -33.43
N ALA A 201 -11.15 11.06 -34.51
CA ALA A 201 -12.26 11.33 -35.41
C ALA A 201 -13.62 11.19 -34.70
N GLU A 202 -13.79 10.13 -33.91
CA GLU A 202 -15.01 9.92 -33.11
C GLU A 202 -15.19 11.03 -32.06
N LEU A 203 -14.11 11.47 -31.41
CA LEU A 203 -14.12 12.57 -30.45
C LEU A 203 -14.53 13.89 -31.11
N VAL A 204 -13.92 14.25 -32.24
CA VAL A 204 -14.24 15.49 -32.98
C VAL A 204 -15.68 15.45 -33.47
N ALA A 205 -16.15 14.33 -34.01
CA ALA A 205 -17.53 14.17 -34.45
C ALA A 205 -18.53 14.34 -33.29
N ARG A 206 -18.26 13.73 -32.13
CA ARG A 206 -19.08 13.90 -30.93
C ARG A 206 -19.12 15.35 -30.46
N LEU A 207 -17.95 16.00 -30.34
CA LEU A 207 -17.85 17.39 -29.93
C LEU A 207 -18.51 18.35 -30.93
N ALA A 208 -18.40 18.07 -32.23
CA ALA A 208 -19.07 18.84 -33.26
C ALA A 208 -20.60 18.74 -33.14
N SER A 209 -21.13 17.54 -32.85
CA SER A 209 -22.56 17.34 -32.58
C SER A 209 -23.01 18.09 -31.32
N ASP A 210 -22.23 18.03 -30.25
CA ASP A 210 -22.51 18.76 -29.01
C ASP A 210 -22.37 20.28 -29.19
N GLY A 211 -21.60 20.72 -30.20
CA GLY A 211 -21.29 22.10 -30.54
C GLY A 211 -22.39 22.85 -31.28
N ILE A 212 -23.40 22.15 -31.79
CA ILE A 212 -24.47 22.72 -32.60
C ILE A 212 -25.31 23.69 -31.75
N PRO A 213 -25.38 24.99 -32.12
CA PRO A 213 -26.23 25.94 -31.42
C PRO A 213 -27.71 25.54 -31.51
N ARG A 214 -28.46 25.74 -30.43
CA ARG A 214 -29.91 25.54 -30.42
C ARG A 214 -30.58 26.78 -30.99
N LEU A 215 -31.43 26.59 -32.00
CA LEU A 215 -32.24 27.64 -32.59
C LEU A 215 -33.70 27.42 -32.19
N ASP A 216 -34.29 28.38 -31.47
CA ASP A 216 -35.73 28.36 -31.17
C ASP A 216 -36.48 29.28 -32.14
N MET A 217 -37.01 28.67 -33.21
CA MET A 217 -37.75 29.37 -34.27
C MET A 217 -39.13 29.88 -33.80
N ALA A 218 -39.62 29.47 -32.63
CA ALA A 218 -40.95 29.85 -32.14
C ALA A 218 -40.96 31.23 -31.45
N ALA A 219 -39.81 31.73 -30.99
CA ALA A 219 -39.74 32.92 -30.14
C ALA A 219 -39.93 34.27 -30.87
N GLY A 220 -40.18 34.29 -32.19
CA GLY A 220 -40.38 35.53 -32.98
C GLY A 220 -39.15 36.46 -33.05
N THR A 221 -38.04 36.06 -32.44
CA THR A 221 -36.71 36.67 -32.52
C THR A 221 -35.73 35.60 -33.03
N LEU A 222 -34.44 35.89 -33.16
CA LEU A 222 -33.42 34.89 -33.50
C LEU A 222 -32.70 34.42 -32.22
N PRO A 223 -33.35 33.66 -31.30
CA PRO A 223 -32.64 33.11 -30.15
C PRO A 223 -31.74 31.99 -30.63
N PHE A 224 -30.44 32.25 -30.64
CA PHE A 224 -29.43 31.22 -30.74
C PHE A 224 -28.81 31.02 -29.35
N GLU A 225 -28.77 29.78 -28.87
CA GLU A 225 -28.09 29.43 -27.63
C GLU A 225 -26.94 28.48 -27.95
N PHE A 226 -25.72 28.90 -27.60
CA PHE A 226 -24.57 28.01 -27.69
C PHE A 226 -24.62 26.95 -26.57
N PRO A 227 -24.17 25.72 -26.84
CA PRO A 227 -24.07 24.70 -25.81
C PRO A 227 -23.19 25.17 -24.65
N LEU A 228 -23.70 25.04 -23.43
CA LEU A 228 -23.04 25.48 -22.21
C LEU A 228 -22.38 24.29 -21.49
N LEU A 229 -21.12 24.48 -21.09
CA LEU A 229 -20.42 23.62 -20.15
C LEU A 229 -20.69 24.12 -18.72
N THR A 230 -21.06 23.21 -17.83
CA THR A 230 -21.21 23.52 -16.41
C THR A 230 -19.90 23.25 -15.69
N ILE A 231 -19.29 24.30 -15.15
CA ILE A 231 -18.06 24.22 -14.36
C ILE A 231 -18.42 24.40 -12.88
N ASN A 232 -18.10 23.39 -12.08
CA ASN A 232 -18.11 23.51 -10.62
C ASN A 232 -16.87 24.30 -10.21
N HIS A 233 -17.05 25.35 -9.42
CA HIS A 233 -15.95 26.14 -8.88
C HIS A 233 -16.12 26.30 -7.37
N THR A 234 -15.00 26.37 -6.68
CA THR A 234 -14.94 26.76 -5.29
C THR A 234 -14.35 28.15 -5.23
N ALA A 235 -15.17 29.14 -4.90
CA ALA A 235 -14.71 30.49 -4.61
C ALA A 235 -14.21 30.52 -3.17
N VAL A 236 -12.97 30.97 -2.98
CA VAL A 236 -12.37 31.17 -1.67
C VAL A 236 -12.34 32.68 -1.43
N GLY A 237 -13.21 33.15 -0.54
CA GLY A 237 -13.26 34.55 -0.13
C GLY A 237 -12.69 34.73 1.26
N ALA A 238 -11.93 35.81 1.47
CA ALA A 238 -11.59 36.25 2.82
C ALA A 238 -12.69 37.20 3.32
N VAL A 239 -13.22 36.95 4.52
CA VAL A 239 -14.16 37.89 5.17
C VAL A 239 -13.39 39.17 5.52
N PRO A 240 -13.95 40.37 5.29
CA PRO A 240 -13.35 41.62 5.75
C PRO A 240 -12.98 41.52 7.25
N GLY A 241 -11.69 41.65 7.57
CA GLY A 241 -11.15 41.40 8.92
C GLY A 241 -10.19 40.19 9.01
N GLY A 242 -10.04 39.41 7.93
CA GLY A 242 -8.94 38.46 7.75
C GLY A 242 -8.93 37.23 8.67
N ARG A 243 -9.96 37.04 9.48
CA ARG A 243 -10.03 35.95 10.47
C ARG A 243 -10.71 34.68 9.95
N GLU A 244 -11.47 34.77 8.87
CA GLU A 244 -12.21 33.64 8.32
C GLU A 244 -12.03 33.57 6.80
N VAL A 245 -11.82 32.35 6.31
CA VAL A 245 -11.85 31.99 4.90
C VAL A 245 -13.20 31.32 4.65
N VAL A 246 -14.05 31.97 3.87
CA VAL A 246 -15.32 31.40 3.42
C VAL A 246 -15.07 30.68 2.10
N THR A 247 -15.41 29.40 2.06
CA THR A 247 -15.41 28.63 0.82
C THR A 247 -16.85 28.46 0.36
N THR A 248 -17.15 28.93 -0.85
CA THR A 248 -18.48 28.79 -1.46
C THR A 248 -18.34 27.95 -2.72
N ASN A 249 -19.10 26.86 -2.79
CA ASN A 249 -19.20 26.05 -4.00
C ASN A 249 -20.30 26.61 -4.89
N GLY A 250 -19.97 26.93 -6.13
CA GLY A 250 -20.91 27.44 -7.12
C GLY A 250 -20.79 26.70 -8.45
N ARG A 251 -21.75 26.96 -9.35
CA ARG A 251 -21.75 26.49 -10.73
C ARG A 251 -21.76 27.69 -11.66
N VAL A 252 -20.88 27.69 -12.64
CA VAL A 252 -20.89 28.67 -13.75
C VAL A 252 -21.17 27.92 -15.03
N HIS A 253 -22.04 28.50 -15.86
CA HIS A 253 -22.28 28.02 -17.22
C HIS A 253 -21.47 28.88 -18.18
N VAL A 254 -20.58 28.24 -18.95
CA VAL A 254 -19.75 28.92 -19.96
C VAL A 254 -19.99 28.26 -21.32
N PRO A 255 -19.92 29.00 -22.44
CA PRO A 255 -19.99 28.38 -23.76
C PRO A 255 -18.91 27.31 -23.93
N ASN A 256 -19.29 26.14 -24.47
CA ASN A 256 -18.33 25.07 -24.77
C ASN A 256 -17.56 25.41 -26.05
N ALA A 257 -16.56 26.29 -25.93
CA ALA A 257 -15.81 26.81 -27.06
C ALA A 257 -15.14 25.69 -27.91
N ILE A 258 -14.67 24.61 -27.28
CA ILE A 258 -14.04 23.49 -27.99
C ILE A 258 -15.07 22.77 -28.88
N ALA A 259 -16.26 22.49 -28.35
CA ALA A 259 -17.34 21.87 -29.12
C ALA A 259 -17.78 22.76 -30.30
N VAL A 260 -17.92 24.07 -30.05
CA VAL A 260 -18.26 25.04 -31.11
C VAL A 260 -17.17 25.09 -32.19
N LEU A 261 -15.89 25.04 -31.83
CA LEU A 261 -14.79 24.98 -32.81
C LEU A 261 -14.79 23.67 -33.61
N CYS A 262 -15.09 22.53 -32.97
CA CYS A 262 -15.24 21.25 -33.67
C CYS A 262 -16.44 21.26 -34.63
N TRP A 263 -17.52 21.95 -34.27
CA TRP A 263 -18.70 22.12 -35.13
C TRP A 263 -18.38 23.01 -36.34
N LEU A 264 -17.70 24.13 -36.13
CA LEU A 264 -17.36 25.08 -37.21
C LEU A 264 -16.25 24.57 -38.13
N PHE A 265 -15.25 23.86 -37.58
CA PHE A 265 -14.03 23.47 -38.28
C PHE A 265 -13.64 22.00 -38.04
N PRO A 266 -14.54 21.02 -38.29
CA PRO A 266 -14.30 19.62 -37.94
C PRO A 266 -13.05 19.05 -38.64
N GLU A 267 -12.91 19.30 -39.94
CA GLU A 267 -11.79 18.78 -40.74
C GLU A 267 -10.45 19.39 -40.33
N SER A 268 -10.40 20.71 -40.09
CA SER A 268 -9.17 21.39 -39.67
C SER A 268 -8.74 20.96 -38.27
N MET A 269 -9.70 20.77 -37.35
CA MET A 269 -9.42 20.27 -36.01
C MET A 269 -8.90 18.84 -36.06
N LEU A 270 -9.56 17.97 -36.82
CA LEU A 270 -9.14 16.57 -36.97
C LEU A 270 -7.75 16.48 -37.60
N ALA A 271 -7.48 17.22 -38.69
CA ALA A 271 -6.18 17.23 -39.34
C ALA A 271 -5.05 17.69 -38.42
N ALA A 272 -5.31 18.72 -37.59
CA ALA A 272 -4.34 19.19 -36.60
C ALA A 272 -4.03 18.11 -35.55
N ILE A 273 -5.06 17.45 -35.01
CA ILE A 273 -4.88 16.37 -34.03
C ILE A 273 -4.17 15.17 -34.64
N GLN A 274 -4.55 14.75 -35.85
CA GLN A 274 -3.91 13.62 -36.54
C GLN A 274 -2.43 13.87 -36.81
N LYS A 275 -2.05 15.11 -37.14
CA LYS A 275 -0.65 15.51 -37.29
C LYS A 275 0.14 15.36 -35.98
N GLU A 276 -0.43 15.75 -34.85
CA GLU A 276 0.21 15.58 -33.54
C GLU A 276 0.31 14.08 -33.16
N ILE A 277 -0.71 13.28 -33.48
CA ILE A 277 -0.67 11.82 -33.31
C ILE A 277 0.46 11.19 -34.13
N ASP A 278 0.63 11.61 -35.39
CA ASP A 278 1.71 11.12 -36.26
C ASP A 278 3.09 11.50 -35.73
N LEU A 279 3.23 12.68 -35.11
CA LEU A 279 4.49 13.14 -34.56
C LEU A 279 4.88 12.39 -33.27
N ALA A 280 3.89 12.06 -32.43
CA ALA A 280 4.11 11.41 -31.14
C ALA A 280 4.08 9.87 -31.22
N GLY A 281 3.57 9.31 -32.32
CA GLY A 281 3.34 7.88 -32.48
C GLY A 281 4.61 7.07 -32.68
N ASP A 282 4.61 5.85 -32.15
CA ASP A 282 5.61 4.81 -32.41
C ASP A 282 4.89 3.52 -32.83
N ASP A 283 4.53 3.44 -34.11
CA ASP A 283 3.81 2.28 -34.66
C ASP A 283 4.67 1.02 -34.71
N ALA A 284 6.00 1.13 -34.66
CA ALA A 284 6.89 -0.02 -34.66
C ALA A 284 6.84 -0.77 -33.31
N ALA A 285 6.66 -0.03 -32.21
CA ALA A 285 6.47 -0.59 -30.86
C ALA A 285 4.99 -0.77 -30.47
N ALA A 286 4.05 -0.37 -31.32
CA ALA A 286 2.63 -0.40 -31.01
C ALA A 286 2.07 -1.82 -30.93
N VAL A 287 1.12 -2.01 -30.01
CA VAL A 287 0.36 -3.25 -29.84
C VAL A 287 -1.12 -2.93 -29.95
N ASP A 288 -1.82 -3.62 -30.84
CA ASP A 288 -3.28 -3.50 -31.01
C ASP A 288 -4.03 -4.04 -29.77
N ASP A 289 -5.27 -3.59 -29.58
CA ASP A 289 -6.04 -3.87 -28.36
C ASP A 289 -6.36 -5.36 -28.19
N GLU A 290 -6.60 -6.10 -29.28
CA GLU A 290 -6.90 -7.53 -29.24
C GLU A 290 -5.66 -8.33 -28.82
N THR A 291 -4.52 -8.06 -29.47
CA THR A 291 -3.23 -8.65 -29.10
C THR A 291 -2.84 -8.29 -27.67
N ARG A 292 -3.08 -7.05 -27.24
CA ARG A 292 -2.80 -6.60 -25.87
C ARG A 292 -3.64 -7.36 -24.86
N ALA A 293 -4.96 -7.43 -25.06
CA ALA A 293 -5.88 -8.15 -24.17
C ALA A 293 -5.56 -9.65 -24.10
N LYS A 294 -5.16 -10.25 -25.23
CA LYS A 294 -4.70 -11.64 -25.28
C LYS A 294 -3.43 -11.84 -24.47
N ARG A 295 -2.41 -11.00 -24.68
CA ARG A 295 -1.14 -11.04 -23.92
C ARG A 295 -1.36 -10.82 -22.43
N ASP A 296 -2.19 -9.85 -22.05
CA ASP A 296 -2.54 -9.60 -20.65
C ASP A 296 -3.17 -10.85 -20.02
N THR A 297 -4.12 -11.48 -20.72
CA THR A 297 -4.77 -12.70 -20.23
C THR A 297 -3.78 -13.85 -20.07
N GLU A 298 -2.89 -14.05 -21.05
CA GLU A 298 -1.85 -15.08 -21.00
C GLU A 298 -0.85 -14.84 -19.85
N ILE A 299 -0.35 -13.60 -19.70
CA ILE A 299 0.59 -13.24 -18.63
C ILE A 299 -0.08 -13.36 -17.27
N MET A 300 -1.33 -12.91 -17.11
CA MET A 300 -2.07 -13.05 -15.85
C MET A 300 -2.31 -14.52 -15.47
N ALA A 301 -2.54 -15.40 -16.45
CA ALA A 301 -2.64 -16.84 -16.21
C ALA A 301 -1.29 -17.44 -15.75
N GLN A 302 -0.18 -17.02 -16.38
CA GLN A 302 1.17 -17.42 -15.96
C GLN A 302 1.52 -16.92 -14.56
N ILE A 303 1.15 -15.68 -14.21
CA ILE A 303 1.31 -15.15 -12.85
C ILE A 303 0.57 -16.02 -11.85
N LEU A 304 -0.71 -16.32 -12.11
CA LEU A 304 -1.51 -17.13 -11.20
C LEU A 304 -0.90 -18.53 -11.00
N GLU A 305 -0.43 -19.16 -12.07
CA GLU A 305 0.21 -20.48 -11.99
C GLU A 305 1.51 -20.43 -11.18
N ALA A 306 2.39 -19.46 -11.45
CA ALA A 306 3.61 -19.28 -10.68
C ALA A 306 3.33 -18.98 -9.19
N GLU A 307 2.27 -18.24 -8.89
CA GLU A 307 1.82 -17.98 -7.51
C GLU A 307 1.24 -19.23 -6.83
N ARG A 308 0.56 -20.12 -7.57
CA ARG A 308 0.11 -21.42 -7.06
C ARG A 308 1.31 -22.30 -6.70
N GLU A 309 2.31 -22.37 -7.57
CA GLU A 309 3.54 -23.11 -7.32
C GLU A 309 4.31 -22.54 -6.11
N GLU A 310 4.38 -21.20 -5.98
CA GLU A 310 4.95 -20.53 -4.79
C GLU A 310 4.21 -20.97 -3.52
N GLU A 311 2.87 -20.88 -3.49
CA GLU A 311 2.08 -21.22 -2.31
C GLU A 311 2.21 -22.71 -1.95
N MET A 312 2.32 -23.60 -2.93
CA MET A 312 2.59 -25.02 -2.68
C MET A 312 3.93 -25.23 -1.97
N LEU A 313 4.99 -24.56 -2.40
CA LEU A 313 6.30 -24.60 -1.75
C LEU A 313 6.22 -24.03 -0.32
N ILE A 314 5.49 -22.92 -0.13
CA ILE A 314 5.28 -22.31 1.19
C ILE A 314 4.53 -23.28 2.12
N ARG A 315 3.43 -23.90 1.65
CA ARG A 315 2.66 -24.87 2.43
C ARG A 315 3.51 -26.08 2.80
N ALA A 316 4.30 -26.60 1.86
CA ALA A 316 5.21 -27.71 2.12
C ALA A 316 6.28 -27.32 3.16
N ALA A 317 6.85 -26.12 3.06
CA ALA A 317 7.84 -25.62 4.01
C ALA A 317 7.26 -25.42 5.42
N LEU A 318 6.05 -24.85 5.53
CA LEU A 318 5.33 -24.71 6.80
C LEU A 318 5.04 -26.09 7.42
N SER A 319 4.67 -27.08 6.60
CA SER A 319 4.46 -28.46 7.07
C SER A 319 5.75 -29.14 7.57
N ALA A 320 6.90 -28.70 7.05
CA ALA A 320 8.23 -29.12 7.49
C ALA A 320 8.75 -28.33 8.70
N GLY A 321 7.97 -27.40 9.26
CA GLY A 321 8.35 -26.59 10.41
C GLY A 321 9.22 -25.37 10.07
N LEU A 322 9.35 -25.02 8.79
CA LEU A 322 10.05 -23.80 8.39
C LEU A 322 9.11 -22.60 8.47
N THR A 323 9.56 -21.52 9.10
CA THR A 323 8.81 -20.26 9.13
C THR A 323 9.05 -19.48 7.85
N ILE A 324 8.09 -19.50 6.94
CA ILE A 324 8.13 -18.73 5.69
C ILE A 324 6.97 -17.75 5.64
N GLN A 325 7.30 -16.47 5.46
CA GLN A 325 6.32 -15.42 5.30
C GLN A 325 5.72 -15.45 3.88
N ARG A 326 4.39 -15.46 3.78
CA ARG A 326 3.65 -15.25 2.51
C ARG A 326 3.78 -13.81 2.05
N ARG A 327 3.77 -13.58 0.73
CA ARG A 327 3.75 -12.21 0.18
C ARG A 327 2.39 -11.55 0.50
N PRO A 328 2.37 -10.28 0.97
CA PRO A 328 1.12 -9.60 1.29
C PRO A 328 0.22 -9.37 0.07
N GLY A 329 0.80 -9.28 -1.12
CA GLY A 329 0.09 -9.10 -2.40
C GLY A 329 0.00 -10.36 -3.25
N ALA A 330 0.03 -11.56 -2.65
CA ALA A 330 -0.24 -12.80 -3.36
C ALA A 330 -1.71 -12.88 -3.80
N ASP A 331 -2.01 -13.43 -4.98
CA ASP A 331 -3.38 -13.63 -5.42
C ASP A 331 -4.12 -14.58 -4.47
N VAL A 332 -5.28 -14.13 -4.00
CA VAL A 332 -6.12 -14.87 -3.05
C VAL A 332 -6.49 -16.25 -3.60
N ARG A 333 -6.64 -16.38 -4.92
CA ARG A 333 -6.94 -17.65 -5.59
C ARG A 333 -5.80 -18.65 -5.48
N ALA A 334 -4.55 -18.18 -5.61
CA ALA A 334 -3.37 -19.01 -5.39
C ALA A 334 -3.25 -19.42 -3.92
N VAL A 335 -3.41 -18.46 -3.00
CA VAL A 335 -3.33 -18.71 -1.55
C VAL A 335 -4.38 -19.71 -1.09
N LEU A 336 -5.60 -19.66 -1.64
CA LEU A 336 -6.69 -20.56 -1.27
C LEU A 336 -6.73 -21.85 -2.10
N ALA A 337 -5.95 -21.96 -3.17
CA ALA A 337 -6.04 -23.05 -4.15
C ALA A 337 -7.47 -23.21 -4.70
N ILE A 338 -8.06 -22.11 -5.18
CA ILE A 338 -9.41 -22.06 -5.76
C ILE A 338 -9.39 -21.51 -7.18
N ASP A 339 -10.44 -21.83 -7.94
CA ASP A 339 -10.73 -21.23 -9.24
C ASP A 339 -11.80 -20.14 -9.09
N GLY A 340 -11.61 -19.02 -9.80
CA GLY A 340 -12.49 -17.87 -9.69
C GLY A 340 -12.05 -16.64 -10.50
N PRO A 341 -12.90 -15.61 -10.56
CA PRO A 341 -12.61 -14.36 -11.25
C PRO A 341 -11.37 -13.68 -10.65
N HIS A 342 -10.62 -12.97 -11.49
CA HIS A 342 -9.43 -12.24 -11.05
C HIS A 342 -9.80 -11.10 -10.09
N PRO A 343 -9.12 -10.93 -8.94
CA PRO A 343 -9.48 -9.92 -7.93
C PRO A 343 -9.58 -8.47 -8.46
N ALA A 344 -8.73 -8.08 -9.42
CA ALA A 344 -8.77 -6.75 -10.01
C ALA A 344 -9.93 -6.51 -11.02
N LYS A 345 -10.72 -7.54 -11.34
CA LYS A 345 -11.86 -7.46 -12.28
C LYS A 345 -13.22 -7.52 -11.56
N LEU A 346 -13.24 -7.47 -10.22
CA LEU A 346 -14.41 -7.52 -9.35
C LEU A 346 -14.78 -6.13 -8.83
#